data_AF-A0A392R358-F1
#
_entry.id   AF-A0A392R358-F1
#
_cell.length_a   1.000
_cell.length_b   1.000
_cell.length_c   1.000
_cell.angle_alpha   90.00
_cell.angle_beta   90.00
_cell.angle_gamma   90.00
#
_symmetry.space_group_name_H-M   'P 1'
#
loop_
_entity.id
_entity.type
_entity.pdbx_description
1 polymer ?
#
loop_
_entity_poly.entity_id
_entity_poly.type
_entity_poly.pdbx_seq_one_letter_code
_entity_poly.pdbx_strand_id
1 'polypeptide(L)'
;MVNDVDNTKIVHRRKHLWELLCSIVGGIVVLFIAVTVFLLATKCRKREPKESAAESVGWTPLRMFGGSSLSRTSEHGSYGYLGMKIPFADVQSATNNFDRNLIIGSGGFGMVYKGVLRDNVKVAVKR
;
A
#
# COMPACT_ATOMS: atom_id res chain seq x y z
N MET A 1 21.54 -37.86 -56.46
CA MET A 1 21.99 -36.45 -56.31
C MET A 1 20.87 -35.49 -55.89
N VAL A 2 19.60 -35.71 -56.27
CA VAL A 2 18.47 -34.85 -55.87
C VAL A 2 18.19 -34.88 -54.34
N ASN A 3 18.23 -36.07 -53.72
CA ASN A 3 17.91 -36.24 -52.29
C ASN A 3 18.85 -35.53 -51.31
N ASP A 4 20.09 -35.22 -51.72
CA ASP A 4 21.09 -34.59 -50.85
C ASP A 4 20.84 -33.08 -50.70
N VAL A 5 20.45 -32.44 -51.82
CA VAL A 5 20.10 -31.03 -51.88
C VAL A 5 18.82 -30.73 -51.10
N ASP A 6 17.85 -31.65 -51.09
CA ASP A 6 16.63 -31.48 -50.31
C ASP A 6 16.86 -31.69 -48.81
N ASN A 7 17.72 -32.64 -48.44
CA ASN A 7 18.02 -32.92 -47.04
C ASN A 7 18.84 -31.78 -46.39
N THR A 8 19.78 -31.19 -47.11
CA THR A 8 20.52 -29.99 -46.64
C THR A 8 19.60 -28.78 -46.40
N LYS A 9 18.60 -28.56 -47.27
CA LYS A 9 17.57 -27.52 -47.08
C LYS A 9 16.66 -27.78 -45.87
N ILE A 10 16.28 -29.03 -45.62
CA ILE A 10 15.45 -29.42 -44.46
C ILE A 10 16.23 -29.26 -43.15
N VAL A 11 17.49 -29.70 -43.12
CA VAL A 11 18.38 -29.56 -41.97
C VAL A 11 18.61 -28.09 -41.62
N HIS A 12 18.80 -27.23 -42.64
CA HIS A 12 18.97 -25.80 -42.41
C HIS A 12 17.71 -25.17 -41.78
N ARG A 13 16.51 -25.49 -42.30
CA ARG A 13 15.24 -24.99 -41.72
C ARG A 13 14.99 -25.45 -40.28
N ARG A 14 15.34 -26.68 -39.92
CA ARG A 14 15.17 -27.20 -38.56
C ARG A 14 16.04 -26.51 -37.52
N LYS A 15 17.26 -26.13 -37.89
CA LYS A 15 18.18 -25.37 -37.01
C LYS A 15 17.61 -23.99 -36.66
N HIS A 16 17.15 -23.24 -37.67
CA HIS A 16 16.47 -21.96 -37.47
C HIS A 16 15.19 -22.08 -36.64
N LEU A 17 14.42 -23.17 -36.81
CA LEU A 17 13.22 -23.43 -36.00
C LEU A 17 13.56 -23.68 -34.52
N TRP A 18 14.66 -24.37 -34.21
CA TRP A 18 15.10 -24.59 -32.83
C TRP A 18 15.62 -23.31 -32.17
N GLU A 19 16.32 -22.45 -32.93
CA GLU A 19 16.74 -21.14 -32.44
C GLU A 19 15.55 -20.23 -32.10
N LEU A 20 14.52 -20.21 -32.94
CA LEU A 20 13.30 -19.44 -32.69
C LEU A 20 12.53 -19.96 -31.46
N LEU A 21 12.43 -21.27 -31.28
CA LEU A 21 11.77 -21.87 -30.11
C LEU A 21 12.52 -21.53 -28.81
N CYS A 22 13.86 -21.62 -28.80
CA CYS A 22 14.67 -21.24 -27.64
C CYS A 22 14.53 -19.76 -27.28
N SER A 23 14.47 -18.88 -28.30
CA SER A 23 14.29 -17.45 -28.10
C SER A 23 12.93 -17.11 -27.49
N ILE A 24 11.85 -17.73 -28.00
CA ILE A 24 10.49 -17.50 -27.52
C ILE A 24 10.34 -17.99 -26.07
N VAL A 25 10.82 -19.20 -25.76
CA VAL A 25 10.73 -19.76 -24.41
C VAL A 25 11.54 -18.93 -23.41
N GLY A 26 12.77 -18.53 -23.77
CA GLY A 26 13.61 -17.66 -22.94
C GLY A 26 12.96 -16.30 -22.68
N GLY A 27 12.39 -15.67 -23.72
CA GLY A 27 11.69 -14.39 -23.61
C GLY A 27 10.47 -14.46 -22.69
N ILE A 28 9.67 -15.52 -22.77
CA ILE A 28 8.50 -15.73 -21.92
C ILE A 28 8.93 -15.85 -20.44
N VAL A 29 9.97 -16.64 -20.14
CA VAL A 29 10.47 -16.81 -18.77
C VAL A 29 10.97 -15.47 -18.20
N VAL A 30 11.75 -14.70 -18.97
CA VAL A 30 12.23 -13.37 -18.55
C VAL A 30 11.07 -12.39 -18.33
N LEU A 31 10.05 -12.42 -19.19
CA LEU A 31 8.85 -11.60 -19.06
C LEU A 31 8.07 -11.94 -17.77
N PHE A 32 7.86 -13.22 -17.48
CA PHE A 32 7.19 -13.64 -16.24
C PHE A 32 7.96 -13.23 -14.99
N ILE A 33 9.30 -13.35 -15.00
CA ILE A 33 10.15 -12.89 -13.89
C ILE A 33 10.02 -11.36 -13.71
N ALA A 34 10.07 -10.58 -14.79
CA ALA A 34 9.91 -9.13 -14.71
C ALA A 34 8.53 -8.71 -14.17
N VAL A 35 7.45 -9.36 -14.64
CA VAL A 35 6.08 -9.09 -14.17
C VAL A 35 5.91 -9.45 -12.70
N THR A 36 6.41 -10.61 -12.27
CA THR A 36 6.33 -11.02 -10.85
C THR A 36 7.09 -10.06 -9.93
N VAL A 37 8.30 -9.65 -10.30
CA VAL A 37 9.07 -8.63 -9.56
C VAL A 37 8.33 -7.29 -9.53
N PHE A 38 7.73 -6.85 -10.64
CA PHE A 38 6.94 -5.61 -10.70
C PHE A 38 5.69 -5.66 -9.80
N LEU A 39 4.98 -6.80 -9.78
CA LEU A 39 3.84 -7.01 -8.89
C LEU A 39 4.25 -7.04 -7.41
N LEU A 40 5.40 -7.65 -7.10
CA LEU A 40 5.96 -7.61 -5.75
C LEU A 40 6.38 -6.19 -5.37
N ALA A 41 7.05 -5.44 -6.24
CA ALA A 41 7.47 -4.06 -5.99
C ALA A 41 6.27 -3.13 -5.79
N THR A 42 5.23 -3.26 -6.62
CA THR A 42 3.98 -2.48 -6.47
C THR A 42 3.18 -2.87 -5.24
N LYS A 43 3.24 -4.14 -4.80
CA LYS A 43 2.61 -4.60 -3.55
C LYS A 43 3.43 -4.21 -2.32
N CYS A 44 4.76 -4.16 -2.41
CA CYS A 44 5.66 -3.65 -1.37
C CYS A 44 5.53 -2.12 -1.22
N ARG A 45 5.25 -1.36 -2.29
CA ARG A 45 4.87 0.07 -2.18
C ARG A 45 3.56 0.30 -1.42
N LYS A 46 2.71 -0.73 -1.29
CA LYS A 46 1.49 -0.70 -0.47
C LYS A 46 1.69 -1.29 0.93
N ARG A 47 2.92 -1.69 1.27
CA ARG A 47 3.27 -2.08 2.63
C ARG A 47 4.01 -0.91 3.25
N GLU A 48 3.19 -0.08 3.87
CA GLU A 48 3.60 0.90 4.87
C GLU A 48 4.81 0.37 5.67
N PRO A 49 5.94 1.08 5.70
CA PRO A 49 6.96 0.86 6.70
C PRO A 49 6.38 1.26 8.04
N LYS A 50 5.88 0.25 8.79
CA LYS A 50 5.94 0.29 10.24
C LYS A 50 7.39 0.12 10.63
N GLU A 51 8.09 1.22 10.88
CA GLU A 51 8.60 1.54 12.22
C GLU A 51 9.50 2.79 12.13
N SER A 52 9.16 3.72 13.02
CA SER A 52 9.78 4.98 13.33
C SER A 52 11.22 4.86 13.81
N ALA A 53 12.14 5.64 13.24
CA ALA A 53 13.04 6.55 13.96
C ALA A 53 13.92 7.33 12.96
N ALA A 54 13.84 8.67 13.04
CA ALA A 54 14.91 9.68 12.96
C ALA A 54 16.05 9.45 11.93
N GLU A 55 16.46 10.36 11.03
CA GLU A 55 16.47 11.82 10.94
C GLU A 55 16.67 12.18 9.47
N SER A 56 16.07 13.27 8.98
CA SER A 56 16.73 14.31 8.17
C SER A 56 15.72 15.09 7.32
N VAL A 57 15.35 16.25 7.84
CA VAL A 57 15.29 17.54 7.14
C VAL A 57 14.86 17.53 5.66
N GLY A 58 13.57 17.80 5.47
CA GLY A 58 13.07 18.94 4.69
C GLY A 58 13.46 19.09 3.22
N TRP A 59 12.47 18.86 2.33
CA TRP A 59 12.21 19.71 1.16
C TRP A 59 10.72 19.59 0.78
N THR A 60 9.90 20.58 1.16
CA THR A 60 9.05 21.32 0.20
C THR A 60 8.26 22.41 0.93
N PRO A 61 8.25 23.65 0.39
CA PRO A 61 7.57 24.78 1.01
C PRO A 61 6.11 24.84 0.54
N LEU A 62 5.20 25.13 1.48
CA LEU A 62 3.90 25.77 1.28
C LEU A 62 2.89 25.10 0.31
N ARG A 63 1.93 24.36 0.86
CA ARG A 63 0.52 24.48 0.43
C ARG A 63 -0.29 25.08 1.57
N MET A 64 -0.25 26.40 1.54
CA MET A 64 -1.06 27.35 2.27
C MET A 64 -2.55 27.10 1.98
N PHE A 65 -3.35 27.09 3.06
CA PHE A 65 -4.64 27.77 3.20
C PHE A 65 -5.40 28.13 1.91
N GLY A 66 -6.60 27.57 1.70
CA GLY A 66 -7.63 28.21 0.88
C GLY A 66 -8.48 27.26 0.02
N GLY A 67 -9.80 27.27 0.26
CA GLY A 67 -10.78 26.94 -0.78
C GLY A 67 -11.79 25.87 -0.40
N SER A 68 -12.96 26.31 0.09
CA SER A 68 -14.20 25.53 0.12
C SER A 68 -14.57 25.00 -1.27
N SER A 69 -14.92 23.72 -1.37
CA SER A 69 -15.82 23.21 -2.42
C SER A 69 -16.63 22.05 -1.83
N LEU A 70 -17.78 22.43 -1.30
CA LEU A 70 -18.91 21.58 -1.00
C LEU A 70 -19.26 20.72 -2.24
N SER A 71 -19.59 19.45 -2.02
CA SER A 71 -20.37 18.51 -2.86
C SER A 71 -19.65 17.21 -3.24
N ARG A 72 -19.48 16.32 -2.25
CA ARG A 72 -19.76 14.90 -2.46
C ARG A 72 -20.76 14.47 -1.40
N THR A 73 -22.02 14.42 -1.82
CA THR A 73 -23.14 13.88 -1.08
C THR A 73 -22.86 12.42 -0.75
N SER A 74 -22.57 12.16 0.52
CA SER A 74 -22.91 10.92 1.17
C SER A 74 -23.69 11.35 2.41
N GLU A 75 -25.00 11.17 2.35
CA GLU A 75 -25.91 11.45 3.45
C GLU A 75 -25.55 10.55 4.63
N HIS A 76 -24.75 11.07 5.56
CA HIS A 76 -24.68 10.62 6.94
C HIS A 76 -24.38 11.85 7.82
N GLY A 77 -25.46 12.47 8.33
CA GLY A 77 -25.46 13.22 9.59
C GLY A 77 -24.63 14.50 9.63
N SER A 78 -25.24 15.61 9.22
CA SER A 78 -24.79 16.99 9.48
C SER A 78 -24.93 17.43 10.96
N TYR A 79 -24.61 16.56 11.93
CA TYR A 79 -24.67 16.83 13.40
C TYR A 79 -23.65 16.00 14.22
N GLY A 80 -22.40 15.85 13.79
CA GLY A 80 -21.53 14.79 14.34
C GLY A 80 -20.57 15.11 15.50
N TYR A 81 -19.97 16.30 15.58
CA TYR A 81 -18.74 16.47 16.40
C TYR A 81 -18.66 17.73 17.28
N LEU A 82 -19.61 18.67 17.19
CA LEU A 82 -19.56 19.91 17.98
C LEU A 82 -20.19 19.78 19.39
N GLY A 83 -20.77 18.61 19.73
CA GLY A 83 -21.54 18.47 20.97
C GLY A 83 -21.45 17.14 21.71
N MET A 84 -20.72 16.14 21.21
CA MET A 84 -20.57 14.87 21.94
C MET A 84 -19.60 15.03 23.10
N LYS A 85 -20.14 15.27 24.29
CA LYS A 85 -19.39 15.21 25.55
C LYS A 85 -19.25 13.75 25.96
N ILE A 86 -18.05 13.21 25.85
CA ILE A 86 -17.73 11.87 26.35
C ILE A 86 -17.12 12.02 27.76
N PRO A 87 -17.66 11.33 28.78
CA PRO A 87 -17.05 11.35 30.12
C PRO A 87 -15.60 10.86 30.07
N PHE A 88 -14.71 11.51 30.83
CA PHE A 88 -13.31 11.08 30.89
C PHE A 88 -13.15 9.63 31.37
N ALA A 89 -14.00 9.18 32.30
CA ALA A 89 -14.02 7.79 32.75
C ALA A 89 -14.28 6.80 31.61
N ASP A 90 -15.13 7.17 30.65
CA ASP A 90 -15.41 6.33 29.48
C ASP A 90 -14.20 6.29 28.55
N VAL A 91 -13.52 7.43 28.35
CA VAL A 91 -12.26 7.49 27.58
C VAL A 91 -11.16 6.65 28.24
N GLN A 92 -11.03 6.74 29.56
CA GLN A 92 -10.05 5.99 30.35
C GLN A 92 -10.33 4.48 30.30
N SER A 93 -11.59 4.06 30.43
CA SER A 93 -11.98 2.66 30.29
C SER A 93 -11.79 2.13 28.87
N ALA A 94 -12.15 2.91 27.85
CA ALA A 94 -12.02 2.55 26.45
C ALA A 94 -10.56 2.31 26.03
N THR A 95 -9.62 3.01 26.67
CA THR A 95 -8.17 2.93 26.39
C THR A 95 -7.40 2.09 27.42
N ASN A 96 -8.10 1.32 28.28
CA ASN A 96 -7.48 0.55 29.37
C ASN A 96 -6.48 1.39 30.20
N ASN A 97 -6.91 2.57 30.66
CA ASN A 97 -6.08 3.55 31.37
C ASN A 97 -4.89 4.07 30.55
N PHE A 98 -5.07 4.30 29.25
CA PHE A 98 -4.01 4.71 28.32
C PHE A 98 -2.85 3.70 28.29
N ASP A 99 -3.17 2.41 28.16
CA ASP A 99 -2.19 1.34 28.04
C ASP A 99 -1.27 1.58 26.83
N ARG A 100 0.05 1.48 27.03
CA ARG A 100 1.05 1.64 25.97
C ARG A 100 0.89 0.63 24.84
N ASN A 101 0.34 -0.55 25.13
CA ASN A 101 0.05 -1.57 24.13
C ASN A 101 -1.05 -1.13 23.13
N LEU A 102 -1.83 -0.11 23.48
CA LEU A 102 -2.88 0.45 22.63
C LEU A 102 -2.42 1.68 21.85
N ILE A 103 -1.15 2.09 21.93
CA ILE A 103 -0.62 3.19 21.14
C ILE A 103 -0.67 2.83 19.65
N ILE A 104 -1.32 3.69 18.86
CA ILE A 104 -1.41 3.59 17.41
C ILE A 104 -0.68 4.73 16.69
N GLY A 105 -0.23 5.75 17.44
CA GLY A 105 0.57 6.84 16.89
C GLY A 105 1.22 7.70 17.96
N SER A 106 2.33 8.33 17.60
CA SER A 106 3.12 9.22 18.45
C SER A 106 3.64 10.39 17.63
N GLY A 107 3.63 11.61 18.17
CA GLY A 107 4.23 12.77 17.52
C GLY A 107 4.28 14.00 18.42
N GLY A 108 4.62 15.17 17.85
CA GLY A 108 4.76 16.43 18.60
C GLY A 108 3.47 16.93 19.28
N PHE A 109 2.33 16.32 18.97
CA PHE A 109 1.05 16.63 19.59
C PHE A 109 0.61 15.59 20.62
N GLY A 110 1.49 14.68 21.04
CA GLY A 110 1.19 13.66 22.03
C GLY A 110 0.98 12.25 21.46
N MET A 111 0.38 11.39 22.28
CA MET A 111 0.20 9.97 21.98
C MET A 111 -1.25 9.70 21.57
N VAL A 112 -1.44 8.86 20.55
CA VAL A 112 -2.75 8.42 20.07
C VAL A 112 -2.96 6.96 20.45
N TYR A 113 -4.01 6.68 21.20
CA TYR A 113 -4.38 5.37 21.70
C TYR A 113 -5.61 4.85 20.97
N LYS A 114 -5.62 3.56 20.67
CA LYS A 114 -6.82 2.84 20.25
C LYS A 114 -7.74 2.67 21.46
N GLY A 115 -9.02 2.97 21.28
CA GLY A 115 -10.04 2.68 22.28
C GLY A 115 -11.29 2.06 21.69
N VAL A 116 -12.10 1.44 22.55
CA VAL A 116 -13.43 0.94 22.20
C VAL A 116 -14.41 1.43 23.26
N LEU A 117 -15.39 2.24 22.86
CA LEU A 117 -16.46 2.71 23.75
C LEU A 117 -17.43 1.56 24.09
N ARG A 118 -18.29 1.77 25.09
CA ARG A 118 -19.33 0.82 25.52
C ARG A 118 -20.21 0.32 24.37
N ASP A 119 -20.48 1.17 23.39
CA ASP A 119 -21.31 0.85 22.22
C ASP A 119 -20.53 0.10 21.11
N ASN A 120 -19.38 -0.49 21.44
CA ASN A 120 -18.43 -1.13 20.50
C ASN A 120 -17.89 -0.20 19.39
N VAL A 121 -18.06 1.11 19.56
CA VAL A 121 -17.51 2.11 18.65
C VAL A 121 -16.00 2.20 18.87
N LYS A 122 -15.24 1.87 17.81
CA LYS A 122 -13.78 2.02 17.80
C LYS A 122 -13.40 3.49 17.65
N VAL A 123 -12.52 3.96 18.51
CA VAL A 123 -12.08 5.37 18.55
C VAL A 123 -10.56 5.47 18.60
N ALA A 124 -10.05 6.64 18.20
CA ALA A 124 -8.68 7.06 18.42
C ALA A 124 -8.68 8.21 19.43
N VAL A 125 -7.99 8.02 20.56
CA VAL A 125 -7.93 8.97 21.67
C VAL A 125 -6.56 9.62 21.68
N LYS A 126 -6.50 10.95 21.54
CA LYS A 126 -5.26 11.71 21.62
C LYS A 126 -5.10 12.33 23.01
N ARG A 127 -3.93 12.10 23.62
CA ARG A 127 -3.55 12.67 24.93
C ARG A 127 -2.30 13.52 24.80
#